data_AF-A0A9X3NGS7-F1
#
_entry.id   AF-A0A9X3NGS7-F1
#
_cell.length_a   1.000
_cell.length_b   1.000
_cell.length_c   1.000
_cell.angle_alpha   90.00
_cell.angle_beta   90.00
_cell.angle_gamma   90.00
#
_symmetry.space_group_name_H-M   'P 1'
#
loop_
_entity.id
_entity.type
_entity.pdbx_description
1 polymer ?
#
loop_
_entity_poly.entity_id
_entity_poly.type
_entity_poly.pdbx_seq_one_letter_code
_entity_poly.pdbx_strand_id
1 'polypeptide(L)'
;MSGVYAIRYPDGTIHVPAAFADPAGPVIACGMDVLSPGDAGYDFYAAHAVSAEEYEEHRRDDPAESARLRAEFRKWYEARHGRRSA
;
A
#
# COMPACT_ATOMS: atom_id res chain seq x y z
N MET A 1 -5.41 10.97 6.85
CA MET A 1 -6.28 10.37 5.81
C MET A 1 -5.49 9.25 5.17
N SER A 2 -5.87 7.98 5.38
CA SER A 2 -5.29 6.87 4.61
C SER A 2 -5.93 6.90 3.22
N GLY A 3 -5.30 7.63 2.30
CA GLY A 3 -5.75 7.67 0.91
C GLY A 3 -5.54 6.31 0.26
N VAL A 4 -6.53 5.83 -0.48
CA VAL A 4 -6.38 4.67 -1.37
C VAL A 4 -5.36 5.07 -2.44
N TYR A 5 -4.25 4.34 -2.57
CA TYR A 5 -3.21 4.61 -3.57
C TYR A 5 -3.68 4.15 -4.95
N ALA A 6 -4.56 4.92 -5.59
CA ALA A 6 -4.82 4.76 -7.02
C ALA A 6 -3.64 5.34 -7.80
N ILE A 7 -3.09 4.58 -8.75
CA ILE A 7 -1.90 4.97 -9.52
C ILE A 7 -2.28 5.09 -10.98
N ARG A 8 -2.09 6.27 -11.57
CA ARG A 8 -2.33 6.53 -12.99
C ARG A 8 -1.04 6.33 -13.79
N TYR A 9 -1.12 5.49 -14.81
CA TYR A 9 -0.02 5.24 -15.74
C TYR A 9 -0.11 6.12 -16.99
N PRO A 10 0.99 6.31 -17.73
CA PRO A 10 1.02 7.16 -18.93
C PRO A 10 0.08 6.71 -20.06
N ASP A 11 -0.30 5.44 -20.08
CA ASP A 11 -1.27 4.88 -21.03
C ASP A 11 -2.74 5.22 -20.67
N GLY A 12 -2.96 5.92 -19.56
CA GLY A 12 -4.28 6.31 -19.07
C GLY A 12 -4.96 5.26 -18.20
N THR A 13 -4.32 4.11 -17.94
CA THR A 13 -4.86 3.12 -17.00
C THR A 13 -4.67 3.56 -15.55
N ILE A 14 -5.55 3.09 -14.67
CA ILE A 14 -5.47 3.30 -13.22
C ILE A 14 -5.38 1.96 -12.51
N HIS A 15 -4.31 1.78 -11.73
CA HIS A 15 -4.14 0.63 -10.87
C HIS A 15 -4.65 0.96 -9.48
N VAL A 16 -5.58 0.14 -8.96
CA VAL A 16 -6.21 0.33 -7.65
C VAL A 16 -6.03 -0.90 -6.76
N PRO A 17 -5.66 -0.73 -5.47
CA PRO A 17 -5.56 -1.84 -4.54
C PRO A 17 -6.91 -2.55 -4.40
N ALA A 18 -6.95 -3.82 -4.78
CA ALA A 18 -8.10 -4.69 -4.62
C ALA A 18 -7.90 -5.52 -3.34
N ALA A 19 -8.76 -5.27 -2.35
CA ALA A 19 -8.84 -6.12 -1.17
C ALA A 19 -9.82 -7.26 -1.45
N PHE A 20 -9.33 -8.49 -1.43
CA PHE A 20 -10.21 -9.67 -1.46
C PHE A 20 -10.51 -10.11 -0.03
N ALA A 21 -11.79 -10.12 0.33
CA ALA A 21 -12.25 -10.68 1.59
C ALA A 21 -12.69 -12.13 1.39
N ASP A 22 -11.99 -13.07 2.04
CA ASP A 22 -12.46 -14.45 2.15
C ASP A 22 -13.62 -14.50 3.17
N PRO A 23 -14.80 -15.05 2.81
CA PRO A 23 -15.93 -15.21 3.74
C PRO A 23 -15.62 -16.09 4.98
N ALA A 24 -14.61 -16.96 4.90
CA ALA A 24 -14.29 -17.95 5.93
C ALA A 24 -13.03 -17.60 6.77
N GLY A 25 -12.37 -16.47 6.51
CA GLY A 25 -11.10 -16.14 7.13
C GLY A 25 -10.79 -14.63 7.16
N PRO A 26 -9.66 -14.23 7.77
CA PRO A 26 -9.22 -12.83 7.69
C PRO A 26 -8.96 -12.43 6.23
N VAL A 27 -9.20 -11.16 5.90
CA VAL A 27 -8.87 -10.58 4.58
C VAL A 27 -7.37 -10.75 4.33
N ILE A 28 -6.99 -11.60 3.37
CA ILE A 28 -5.62 -11.77 2.92
C ILE A 28 -5.60 -11.76 1.39
N ALA A 29 -5.66 -10.58 0.80
CA ALA A 29 -5.07 -10.34 -0.52
C ALA A 29 -4.81 -8.85 -0.72
N CYS A 30 -3.59 -8.53 -1.16
CA CYS A 30 -3.25 -7.26 -1.80
C CYS A 30 -3.16 -7.53 -3.31
N GLY A 31 -4.30 -7.48 -4.01
CA GLY A 31 -4.33 -7.48 -5.48
C GLY A 31 -4.28 -6.06 -6.01
N MET A 32 -4.11 -5.91 -7.33
CA MET A 32 -4.32 -4.66 -8.04
C MET A 32 -5.35 -4.91 -9.13
N ASP A 33 -6.42 -4.13 -9.14
CA ASP A 33 -7.33 -4.05 -10.29
C ASP A 33 -6.83 -2.96 -11.24
N VAL A 34 -7.04 -3.18 -12.53
CA VAL A 34 -6.69 -2.22 -13.58
C VAL A 34 -7.98 -1.68 -14.20
N LEU A 35 -8.14 -0.37 -14.15
CA LEU A 35 -9.26 0.36 -14.75
C LEU A 35 -8.80 1.11 -15.99
N SER A 36 -9.56 0.98 -17.07
CA SER A 36 -9.40 1.73 -18.32
C SER A 36 -10.43 2.87 -18.40
N PRO A 37 -10.18 3.91 -19.21
CA PRO A 37 -11.17 4.95 -19.46
C PRO A 37 -12.52 4.37 -19.92
N GLY A 38 -13.59 4.72 -19.22
CA GLY A 38 -14.95 4.19 -19.49
C GLY A 38 -15.37 3.03 -18.59
N ASP A 39 -14.45 2.43 -17.83
CA ASP A 39 -14.80 1.43 -16.83
C ASP A 39 -15.56 2.06 -15.64
N ALA A 40 -16.43 1.25 -15.03
CA ALA A 40 -17.20 1.68 -13.87
C ALA A 40 -16.24 2.08 -12.73
N GLY A 41 -16.41 3.31 -12.21
CA GLY A 41 -15.57 3.85 -11.15
C GLY A 41 -14.25 4.47 -11.61
N TYR A 42 -13.92 4.42 -12.91
CA TYR A 42 -12.71 5.05 -13.44
C TYR A 42 -12.61 6.52 -13.05
N ASP A 43 -13.66 7.32 -13.29
CA ASP A 43 -13.66 8.77 -13.00
C ASP A 43 -13.49 9.08 -11.51
N PHE A 44 -14.03 8.22 -10.64
CA PHE A 44 -13.87 8.35 -9.19
C PHE A 44 -12.40 8.17 -8.80
N TYR A 45 -11.76 7.09 -9.24
CA TYR A 45 -10.36 6.84 -8.92
C TYR A 45 -9.42 7.81 -9.64
N ALA A 46 -9.78 8.26 -10.85
CA ALA A 46 -9.06 9.25 -11.63
C ALA A 46 -8.88 10.57 -10.88
N ALA A 47 -9.90 11.01 -10.11
CA ALA A 47 -9.85 12.23 -9.31
C ALA A 47 -8.92 12.12 -8.08
N HIS A 48 -8.55 10.90 -7.70
CA HIS A 48 -7.73 10.61 -6.51
C HIS A 48 -6.40 9.93 -6.83
N ALA A 49 -6.15 9.62 -8.10
CA ALA A 49 -4.96 8.90 -8.52
C ALA A 49 -3.73 9.82 -8.54
N VAL A 50 -2.62 9.31 -8.00
CA VAL A 50 -1.29 9.88 -8.18
C VAL A 50 -0.69 9.34 -9.47
N SER A 51 0.23 10.08 -10.09
CA SER A 51 0.99 9.56 -11.22
C SER A 51 1.92 8.41 -10.80
N ALA A 52 2.27 7.55 -11.76
CA ALA A 52 3.29 6.52 -11.55
C ALA A 52 4.64 7.12 -11.11
N GLU A 53 5.01 8.31 -11.59
CA GLU A 53 6.23 9.01 -11.19
C GLU A 53 6.19 9.43 -9.71
N GLU A 54 5.13 10.12 -9.29
CA GLU A 54 4.92 10.48 -7.87
C GLU A 54 4.89 9.24 -6.97
N TYR A 55 4.29 8.14 -7.45
CA TYR A 55 4.29 6.88 -6.72
C TYR A 55 5.71 6.31 -6.57
N GLU A 56 6.53 6.32 -7.61
CA GLU A 56 7.93 5.86 -7.55
C GLU A 56 8.79 6.76 -6.66
N GLU A 57 8.54 8.08 -6.64
CA GLU A 57 9.21 8.99 -5.71
C GLU A 57 8.83 8.69 -4.25
N HIS A 58 7.55 8.44 -3.97
CA HIS A 58 7.09 8.04 -2.64
C HIS A 58 7.55 6.64 -2.22
N ARG A 59 7.67 5.71 -3.16
CA ARG A 59 8.13 4.35 -2.92
C ARG A 59 9.64 4.28 -2.68
N ARG A 60 10.40 5.28 -3.12
CA ARG A 60 11.86 5.28 -3.01
C ARG A 60 12.24 5.26 -1.52
N ASP A 61 12.55 4.05 -1.03
CA ASP A 61 12.95 3.79 0.34
C ASP A 61 14.10 4.73 0.71
N ASP A 62 13.89 5.60 1.71
CA ASP A 62 15.02 6.24 2.40
C ASP A 62 15.70 5.14 3.25
N PRO A 63 16.95 4.74 2.92
CA PRO A 63 17.63 3.68 3.65
C PRO A 63 17.83 4.01 5.13
N ALA A 64 17.98 5.30 5.47
CA ALA A 64 18.14 5.75 6.85
C ALA A 64 16.81 5.64 7.63
N GLU A 65 15.70 6.04 7.03
CA GLU A 65 14.37 5.87 7.61
C GLU A 65 14.03 4.39 7.80
N SER A 66 14.30 3.56 6.78
CA SER A 66 14.15 2.10 6.87
C SER A 66 14.98 1.49 8.01
N ALA A 67 16.24 1.90 8.17
CA ALA A 67 17.09 1.43 9.26
C ALA A 67 16.55 1.84 10.63
N ARG A 68 16.04 3.09 10.75
CA ARG A 68 15.42 3.58 11.97
C ARG A 68 14.16 2.77 12.33
N LEU A 69 13.26 2.56 11.38
CA LEU A 69 12.03 1.79 11.57
C LEU A 69 12.33 0.35 12.00
N ARG A 70 13.31 -0.31 11.37
CA ARG A 70 13.76 -1.66 11.79
C ARG A 70 14.29 -1.66 13.22
N ALA A 71 15.04 -0.64 13.63
CA ALA A 71 15.55 -0.52 15.00
C ALA A 71 14.43 -0.26 16.02
N GLU A 72 13.45 0.59 15.70
CA GLU A 72 12.27 0.84 16.53
C GLU A 72 11.42 -0.42 16.67
N PHE A 73 11.16 -1.13 15.57
CA PHE A 73 10.45 -2.41 15.59
C PHE A 73 11.16 -3.44 16.46
N ARG A 74 12.49 -3.60 16.32
CA ARG A 74 13.28 -4.53 17.14
C ARG A 74 13.13 -4.23 18.63
N LYS A 75 13.26 -2.96 19.04
CA LYS A 75 13.08 -2.54 20.45
C LYS A 75 11.68 -2.86 20.96
N TRP A 76 10.64 -2.55 20.18
CA TRP A 76 9.26 -2.87 20.53
C TRP A 76 9.03 -4.38 20.67
N TYR A 77 9.54 -5.17 19.72
CA TYR A 77 9.40 -6.62 19.70
C TYR A 77 10.08 -7.26 20.90
N GLU A 78 11.32 -6.86 21.22
CA GLU A 78 12.05 -7.31 22.40
C GLU A 78 11.33 -6.94 23.71
N ALA A 79 10.78 -5.72 23.81
CA ALA A 79 10.03 -5.32 25.00
C ALA A 79 8.74 -6.13 25.21
N ARG A 80 8.06 -6.52 24.12
CA ARG A 80 6.78 -7.23 24.17
C ARG A 80 6.92 -8.76 24.23
N HIS A 81 7.99 -9.31 23.67
CA HIS A 81 8.18 -10.76 23.53
C HIS A 81 9.43 -11.28 24.26
N GLY A 82 10.36 -10.42 24.64
CA GLY A 82 11.59 -10.79 25.37
C GLY A 82 11.37 -11.17 26.84
N ARG A 83 10.19 -10.91 27.42
CA ARG A 83 9.82 -11.38 28.79
C ARG A 83 9.19 -12.77 28.84
N ARG A 84 9.25 -13.58 27.77
CA ARG A 84 8.75 -14.97 27.78
C ARG A 84 9.81 -16.03 28.09
N SER A 85 11.06 -15.62 28.35
CA SER A 85 12.12 -16.56 28.74
C SER A 85 13.02 -15.93 29.82
N ALA A 86 12.58 -16.03 31.07
CA ALA A 86 13.36 -16.15 32.32
C ALA A 86 12.50 -15.76 33.52
#